data_AF-A0A1B9IZP3-F1
#
_entry.id   AF-A0A1B9IZP3-F1
#
_cell.length_a   1.000
_cell.length_b   1.000
_cell.length_c   1.000
_cell.angle_alpha   90.00
_cell.angle_beta   90.00
_cell.angle_gamma   90.00
#
_symmetry.space_group_name_H-M   'P 1'
#
loop_
_entity.id
_entity.type
_entity.pdbx_description
1 polymer ?
#
loop_
_entity_poly.entity_id
_entity_poly.type
_entity_poly.pdbx_seq_one_letter_code
_entity_poly.pdbx_strand_id
1 'polypeptide(L)'
;MSLNRAPSQLPQAFHLVRQILSESTAAQGLTTKELVKEALKIYQSENPNHDATRLQASSSTVAESSTKGQGKGKGKGSNVLSVGKKEKGVNVIPEGHPFVSTSYLKSQILARLSSQSLLIKSPSHPSSSSSSGSSGKPTFVWRLNNPKQSNLSTPSWDYPSHWDSLISGEKTPGQTYYEYKQNQLERREEEKQRALDSGKVLRTERQIWEWDGRKDGLTTNMERSHLNKRRREKRPLKERRNLLAYERLIGVNGNEERMEKQVL
;
A
#
# COMPACT_ATOMS: atom_id res chain seq x y z
N MET A 1 -1.47 25.77 27.74
CA MET A 1 -0.16 25.11 27.59
C MET A 1 -0.03 24.63 26.15
N SER A 2 0.66 25.41 25.31
CA SER A 2 0.88 25.07 23.91
C SER A 2 1.93 23.97 23.84
N LEU A 3 1.51 22.75 23.48
CA LEU A 3 2.43 21.66 23.19
C LEU A 3 3.19 22.05 21.91
N ASN A 4 4.43 22.55 22.07
CA ASN A 4 5.36 22.76 20.98
C ASN A 4 5.67 21.41 20.34
N ARG A 5 4.85 21.03 19.36
CA ARG A 5 5.07 19.85 18.52
C ARG A 5 6.35 20.10 17.74
N ALA A 6 7.35 19.24 17.90
CA ALA A 6 8.56 19.28 17.08
C ALA A 6 8.18 19.35 15.60
N PRO A 7 8.87 20.17 14.78
CA PRO A 7 8.58 20.30 13.36
C PRO A 7 8.67 18.91 12.73
N SER A 8 7.61 18.50 12.04
CA SER A 8 7.59 17.18 11.40
C SER A 8 8.65 17.14 10.32
N GLN A 9 9.50 16.10 10.28
CA GLN A 9 10.50 15.90 9.23
C GLN A 9 9.90 15.51 7.87
N LEU A 10 8.57 15.35 7.81
CA LEU A 10 7.83 14.90 6.62
C LEU A 10 8.01 15.82 5.39
N PRO A 11 7.89 17.15 5.48
CA PRO A 11 8.02 18.01 4.30
C PRO A 11 9.41 17.92 3.69
N GLN A 12 10.45 17.90 4.53
CA GLN A 12 11.84 17.72 4.10
C GLN A 12 12.07 16.34 3.47
N ALA A 13 11.46 15.29 4.04
CA ALA A 13 11.53 13.96 3.46
C ALA A 13 10.81 13.86 2.10
N PHE A 14 9.66 14.54 1.92
CA PHE A 14 8.97 14.62 0.64
C PHE A 14 9.79 15.38 -0.40
N HIS A 15 10.40 16.50 -0.02
CA HIS A 15 11.31 17.25 -0.86
C HIS A 15 12.45 16.38 -1.36
N LEU A 16 13.13 15.67 -0.45
CA LEU A 16 14.27 14.82 -0.78
C LEU A 16 13.88 13.69 -1.75
N VAL A 17 12.72 13.05 -1.54
CA VAL A 17 12.23 12.01 -2.47
C VAL A 17 11.92 12.60 -3.85
N ARG A 18 11.30 13.80 -3.91
CA ARG A 18 11.01 14.48 -5.17
C ARG A 18 12.31 14.80 -5.92
N GLN A 19 13.29 15.39 -5.23
CA GLN A 19 14.59 15.75 -5.78
C GLN A 19 15.31 14.54 -6.38
N ILE A 20 15.49 13.48 -5.59
CA ILE A 20 16.20 12.27 -6.02
C ILE A 20 15.52 11.66 -7.26
N LEU A 21 14.19 11.57 -7.26
CA LEU A 21 13.47 10.96 -8.38
C LEU A 21 13.38 11.86 -9.60
N SER A 22 13.46 13.19 -9.45
CA SER A 22 13.54 14.13 -10.58
C SER A 22 14.90 14.14 -11.26
N GLU A 23 15.98 13.94 -10.49
CA GLU A 23 17.34 13.84 -11.02
C GLU A 23 17.60 12.47 -11.67
N SER A 24 16.97 11.42 -11.15
CA SER A 24 17.02 10.09 -11.76
C SER A 24 16.27 10.08 -13.11
N THR A 25 16.80 9.37 -14.11
CA THR A 25 16.11 9.15 -15.38
C THR A 25 14.71 8.60 -15.12
N ALA A 26 13.68 9.42 -15.33
CA ALA A 26 12.28 9.14 -14.93
C ALA A 26 11.74 7.79 -15.44
N ALA A 27 12.33 7.27 -16.53
CA ALA A 27 11.97 6.00 -17.13
C ALA A 27 12.47 4.76 -16.37
N GLN A 28 13.56 4.84 -15.58
CA GLN A 28 14.11 3.68 -14.87
C GLN A 28 13.57 3.57 -13.44
N GLY A 29 13.38 4.69 -12.75
CA GLY A 29 12.96 4.70 -11.35
C GLY A 29 14.01 4.11 -10.41
N LEU A 30 13.76 4.23 -9.11
CA LEU A 30 14.71 3.80 -8.09
C LEU A 30 14.07 2.83 -7.10
N THR A 31 14.79 1.78 -6.75
CA THR A 31 14.42 0.91 -5.63
C THR A 31 14.52 1.67 -4.32
N THR A 32 13.84 1.20 -3.27
CA THR A 32 13.98 1.82 -1.94
C THR A 32 15.43 1.81 -1.43
N LYS A 33 16.25 0.84 -1.84
CA LYS A 33 17.67 0.79 -1.46
C LYS A 33 18.47 1.90 -2.14
N GLU A 34 18.22 2.13 -3.42
CA GLU A 34 18.86 3.21 -4.19
C GLU A 34 18.41 4.57 -3.71
N LEU A 35 17.11 4.75 -3.42
CA LEU A 35 16.61 5.99 -2.80
C LEU A 35 17.34 6.33 -1.51
N VAL A 36 17.59 5.34 -0.65
CA VAL A 36 18.35 5.58 0.59
C VAL A 36 19.81 5.92 0.29
N LYS A 37 20.44 5.26 -0.69
CA LYS A 37 21.83 5.56 -1.06
C LYS A 37 21.99 6.98 -1.60
N GLU A 38 21.13 7.40 -2.51
CA GLU A 38 21.14 8.77 -3.05
C GLU A 38 20.82 9.81 -1.98
N ALA A 39 19.85 9.53 -1.11
CA ALA A 39 19.54 10.41 0.02
C ALA A 39 20.75 10.62 0.95
N LEU A 40 21.46 9.54 1.27
CA LEU A 40 22.68 9.63 2.09
C LEU A 40 23.79 10.41 1.40
N LYS A 41 23.94 10.27 0.08
CA LYS A 41 24.91 11.02 -0.72
C LYS A 41 24.62 12.51 -0.69
N ILE A 42 23.36 12.91 -0.87
CA ILE A 42 22.93 14.32 -0.76
C ILE A 42 23.19 14.83 0.67
N TYR A 43 22.77 14.08 1.69
CA TYR A 43 22.95 14.47 3.09
C TYR A 43 24.43 14.67 3.48
N GLN A 44 25.33 13.81 2.99
CA GLN A 44 26.77 13.94 3.20
C GLN A 44 27.36 15.17 2.50
N SER A 45 26.87 15.50 1.30
CA SER A 45 27.31 16.70 0.59
C SER A 45 26.87 17.98 1.29
N GLU A 46 25.71 17.98 1.93
CA GLU A 46 25.19 19.13 2.69
C GLU A 46 25.80 19.23 4.10
N ASN A 47 26.24 18.11 4.68
CA ASN A 47 26.80 18.04 6.04
C ASN A 47 28.16 17.33 6.06
N PRO A 48 29.22 17.95 5.53
CA PRO A 48 30.55 17.33 5.43
C PRO A 48 31.19 16.97 6.78
N ASN A 49 30.72 17.58 7.87
CA ASN A 49 31.21 17.32 9.24
C ASN A 49 30.53 16.13 9.94
N HIS A 50 29.47 15.56 9.35
CA HIS A 50 28.80 14.37 9.89
C HIS A 50 29.51 13.12 9.39
N ASP A 51 30.68 12.86 9.97
CA ASP A 51 31.58 11.79 9.55
C ASP A 51 30.92 10.41 9.72
N ALA A 52 30.65 9.73 8.60
CA ALA A 52 30.00 8.41 8.55
C ALA A 52 30.85 7.32 9.24
N THR A 53 32.12 7.62 9.51
CA THR A 53 33.10 6.72 10.12
C THR A 53 32.84 6.46 11.61
N ARG A 54 32.04 7.30 12.29
CA ARG A 54 31.72 7.13 13.72
C ARG A 54 30.51 6.22 14.00
N LEU A 55 29.75 5.82 12.98
CA LEU A 55 28.49 5.07 13.15
C LEU A 55 28.64 3.55 13.21
N GLN A 56 29.85 2.98 13.05
CA GLN A 56 30.07 1.54 13.19
C GLN A 56 30.22 1.05 14.65
N ALA A 57 30.39 1.95 15.62
CA ALA A 57 30.73 1.55 16.99
C ALA A 57 29.58 1.62 18.00
N SER A 58 28.42 2.21 17.67
CA SER A 58 27.41 2.48 18.71
C SER A 58 26.00 2.62 18.12
N SER A 59 25.31 1.51 17.87
CA SER A 59 23.85 1.48 18.07
C SER A 59 23.34 0.04 18.03
N SER A 60 23.14 -0.54 19.21
CA SER A 60 22.40 -1.77 19.43
C SER A 60 20.98 -1.63 18.89
N THR A 61 20.62 -2.57 18.02
CA THR A 61 19.28 -2.78 17.49
C THR A 61 18.22 -2.88 18.60
N VAL A 62 17.21 -2.02 18.58
CA VAL A 62 15.91 -2.33 19.20
C VAL A 62 15.33 -3.48 18.40
N ALA A 63 15.38 -4.68 18.98
CA ALA A 63 14.80 -5.88 18.44
C ALA A 63 13.27 -5.75 18.43
N GLU A 64 12.69 -5.82 17.23
CA GLU A 64 11.25 -5.90 17.02
C GLU A 64 10.80 -7.33 17.42
N SER A 65 10.10 -7.42 18.56
CA SER A 65 9.43 -8.63 19.01
C SER A 65 8.30 -8.98 18.03
N SER A 66 8.56 -9.95 17.16
CA SER A 66 7.53 -10.63 16.38
C SER A 66 6.81 -11.65 17.27
N THR A 67 5.72 -11.27 17.93
CA THR A 67 4.79 -12.23 18.54
C THR A 67 3.85 -12.79 17.47
N LYS A 68 4.35 -13.78 16.72
CA LYS A 68 3.52 -14.75 16.00
C LYS A 68 3.46 -16.03 16.83
N GLY A 69 2.24 -16.40 17.22
CA GLY A 69 1.78 -17.78 17.40
C GLY A 69 2.55 -18.67 18.38
N GLN A 70 1.98 -18.87 19.56
CA GLN A 70 2.28 -20.03 20.41
C GLN A 70 2.08 -21.33 19.62
N GLY A 71 3.14 -22.14 19.53
CA GLY A 71 3.11 -23.51 19.05
C GLY A 71 4.31 -24.27 19.59
N LYS A 72 4.04 -25.23 20.50
CA LYS A 72 5.01 -26.07 21.22
C LYS A 72 6.05 -26.72 20.30
N GLY A 73 7.34 -26.46 20.56
CA GLY A 73 8.46 -27.17 19.96
C GLY A 73 9.67 -27.15 20.88
N LYS A 74 9.88 -28.27 21.60
CA LYS A 74 10.93 -28.51 22.58
C LYS A 74 12.23 -28.83 21.84
N GLY A 75 13.21 -27.91 21.85
CA GLY A 75 14.52 -28.13 21.21
C GLY A 75 15.64 -27.37 21.94
N LYS A 76 16.39 -28.10 22.77
CA LYS A 76 17.68 -27.70 23.36
C LYS A 76 18.71 -27.55 22.23
N GLY A 77 19.45 -26.44 22.21
CA GLY A 77 20.56 -26.25 21.26
C GLY A 77 21.13 -24.84 21.32
N SER A 78 21.63 -24.45 22.49
CA SER A 78 22.55 -23.32 22.62
C SER A 78 23.89 -23.73 22.00
N ASN A 79 24.24 -23.17 20.85
CA ASN A 79 25.63 -22.88 20.57
C ASN A 79 25.77 -21.60 19.76
N VAL A 80 26.16 -20.56 20.49
CA VAL A 80 26.77 -19.33 19.98
C VAL A 80 28.07 -19.73 19.29
N LEU A 81 28.24 -19.25 18.06
CA LEU A 81 29.49 -18.92 17.34
C LEU A 81 29.27 -19.13 15.84
N SER A 82 28.81 -18.09 15.16
CA SER A 82 29.16 -17.86 13.75
C SER A 82 29.53 -16.40 13.58
N VAL A 83 30.76 -16.12 13.99
CA VAL A 83 31.59 -15.03 13.46
C VAL A 83 31.62 -15.16 11.93
N GLY A 84 31.43 -14.05 11.22
CA GLY A 84 31.83 -13.94 9.82
C GLY A 84 30.72 -14.07 8.78
N LYS A 85 29.59 -13.38 8.94
CA LYS A 85 28.83 -12.92 7.76
C LYS A 85 29.14 -11.44 7.58
N LYS A 86 29.86 -11.11 6.50
CA LYS A 86 29.96 -9.76 5.95
C LYS A 86 28.54 -9.19 5.88
N GLU A 87 28.16 -8.37 6.85
CA GLU A 87 26.91 -7.64 6.82
C GLU A 87 27.01 -6.67 5.65
N LYS A 88 26.43 -7.09 4.52
CA LYS A 88 26.20 -6.23 3.37
C LYS A 88 25.48 -4.99 3.89
N GLY A 89 26.23 -3.88 3.97
CA GLY A 89 25.82 -2.55 4.39
C GLY A 89 24.35 -2.44 4.71
N VAL A 90 24.02 -2.62 5.99
CA VAL A 90 22.80 -2.02 6.51
C VAL A 90 23.00 -0.54 6.24
N ASN A 91 22.22 0.05 5.32
CA ASN A 91 22.22 1.49 5.10
C ASN A 91 21.69 2.13 6.39
N VAL A 92 22.57 2.29 7.39
CA VAL A 92 22.27 2.95 8.65
C VAL A 92 22.04 4.41 8.29
N ILE A 93 20.83 4.87 8.54
CA ILE A 93 20.44 6.25 8.31
C ILE A 93 20.96 7.06 9.51
N PRO A 94 21.76 8.12 9.30
CA PRO A 94 22.26 8.95 10.39
C PRO A 94 21.12 9.55 11.21
N GLU A 95 21.37 9.78 12.50
CA GLU A 95 20.46 10.57 13.32
C GLU A 95 20.29 11.97 12.72
N GLY A 96 19.06 12.50 12.73
CA GLY A 96 18.72 13.78 12.11
C GLY A 96 18.39 13.72 10.61
N HIS A 97 18.64 12.60 9.92
CA HIS A 97 18.30 12.46 8.51
C HIS A 97 16.77 12.43 8.29
N PRO A 98 16.21 13.10 7.24
CA PRO A 98 14.77 13.24 7.04
C PRO A 98 13.97 11.93 6.97
N PHE A 99 14.62 10.85 6.54
CA PHE A 99 13.99 9.53 6.46
C PHE A 99 13.88 8.81 7.81
N VAL A 100 14.59 9.21 8.86
CA VAL A 100 14.65 8.58 10.21
C VAL A 100 15.11 7.11 10.20
N SER A 101 14.41 6.25 9.45
CA SER A 101 14.73 4.85 9.23
C SER A 101 14.21 4.38 7.87
N THR A 102 14.70 3.24 7.40
CA THR A 102 14.22 2.64 6.15
C THR A 102 12.76 2.18 6.24
N SER A 103 12.27 1.87 7.46
CA SER A 103 10.88 1.53 7.73
C SER A 103 9.97 2.76 7.63
N TYR A 104 10.41 3.90 8.17
CA TYR A 104 9.70 5.16 8.08
C TYR A 104 9.57 5.64 6.62
N LEU A 105 10.66 5.54 5.83
CA LEU A 105 10.61 5.78 4.39
C LEU A 105 9.53 4.94 3.69
N LYS A 106 9.46 3.64 3.96
CA LYS A 106 8.48 2.76 3.30
C LYS A 106 7.04 3.01 3.76
N SER A 107 6.83 3.09 5.07
CA SER A 107 5.49 3.07 5.67
C SER A 107 4.83 4.44 5.75
N GLN A 108 5.62 5.51 5.91
CA GLN A 108 5.11 6.87 6.07
C GLN A 108 5.32 7.70 4.82
N ILE A 109 6.50 7.67 4.23
CA ILE A 109 6.81 8.58 3.10
C ILE A 109 6.28 8.02 1.79
N LEU A 110 6.81 6.87 1.35
CA LEU A 110 6.48 6.27 0.06
C LEU A 110 5.01 5.83 -0.01
N ALA A 111 4.46 5.28 1.08
CA ALA A 111 3.05 4.89 1.13
C ALA A 111 2.10 6.09 0.96
N ARG A 112 2.40 7.25 1.58
CA ARG A 112 1.57 8.47 1.47
C ARG A 112 1.67 9.11 0.10
N LEU A 113 2.90 9.22 -0.44
CA LEU A 113 3.08 9.76 -1.79
C LEU A 113 2.41 8.86 -2.84
N SER A 114 2.44 7.54 -2.64
CA SER A 114 1.75 6.58 -3.52
C SER A 114 0.22 6.65 -3.42
N SER A 115 -0.33 6.80 -2.21
CA SER A 115 -1.80 6.88 -2.02
C SER A 115 -2.41 8.13 -2.65
N GLN A 116 -1.61 9.19 -2.78
CA GLN A 116 -1.96 10.45 -3.46
C GLN A 116 -1.58 10.44 -4.95
N SER A 117 -1.17 9.30 -5.51
CA SER A 117 -0.79 9.15 -6.92
C SER A 117 0.37 10.08 -7.34
N LEU A 118 1.24 10.47 -6.41
CA LEU A 118 2.45 11.24 -6.71
C LEU A 118 3.61 10.32 -7.14
N LEU A 119 3.61 9.10 -6.61
CA LEU A 119 4.56 8.03 -6.97
C LEU A 119 3.86 6.81 -7.52
N ILE A 120 4.49 6.17 -8.50
CA ILE A 120 4.12 4.86 -9.02
C ILE A 120 5.12 3.82 -8.52
N LYS A 121 4.59 2.73 -7.96
CA LYS A 121 5.35 1.52 -7.65
C LYS A 121 5.18 0.53 -8.78
N SER A 122 6.25 0.22 -9.50
CA SER A 122 6.23 -0.74 -10.60
C SER A 122 7.18 -1.92 -10.32
N PRO A 123 6.84 -3.14 -10.76
CA PRO A 123 7.78 -4.25 -10.69
C PRO A 123 8.98 -3.95 -11.59
N SER A 124 10.18 -4.14 -11.06
CA SER A 124 11.39 -4.09 -11.84
C SER A 124 11.62 -5.47 -12.42
N HIS A 125 11.46 -5.60 -13.74
CA HIS A 125 11.89 -6.80 -14.44
C HIS A 125 13.41 -6.68 -14.62
N PRO A 126 14.22 -7.57 -14.03
CA PRO A 126 15.64 -7.59 -14.35
C PRO A 126 15.77 -7.89 -15.84
N SER A 127 16.40 -6.98 -16.58
CA SER A 127 16.74 -7.19 -17.99
C SER A 127 17.50 -8.52 -18.09
N SER A 128 16.98 -9.41 -18.93
CA SER A 128 17.43 -10.80 -19.04
C SER A 128 18.91 -10.90 -19.40
N SER A 129 19.72 -11.43 -18.49
CA SER A 129 20.92 -12.20 -18.83
C SER A 129 21.30 -13.10 -17.66
N SER A 130 21.51 -14.38 -17.97
CA SER A 130 21.97 -15.48 -17.10
C SER A 130 20.98 -16.08 -16.09
N SER A 131 20.31 -17.14 -16.55
CA SER A 131 20.27 -18.50 -15.96
C SER A 131 20.29 -18.68 -14.44
N SER A 132 19.38 -19.56 -14.01
CA SER A 132 19.31 -20.33 -12.76
C SER A 132 18.39 -19.79 -11.64
N GLY A 133 17.17 -20.34 -11.62
CA GLY A 133 16.60 -20.99 -10.43
C GLY A 133 16.27 -20.19 -9.18
N SER A 134 16.40 -18.87 -9.16
CA SER A 134 15.97 -18.07 -8.01
C SER A 134 14.52 -17.62 -8.21
N SER A 135 13.59 -18.21 -7.47
CA SER A 135 12.25 -17.68 -7.18
C SER A 135 12.36 -16.38 -6.37
N GLY A 136 13.03 -15.39 -6.97
CA GLY A 136 13.38 -14.12 -6.36
C GLY A 136 12.14 -13.32 -6.05
N LYS A 137 12.07 -12.77 -4.83
CA LYS A 137 11.01 -11.85 -4.43
C LYS A 137 10.95 -10.70 -5.45
N PRO A 138 9.75 -10.29 -5.90
CA PRO A 138 9.62 -9.21 -6.86
C PRO A 138 10.29 -7.95 -6.30
N THR A 139 11.19 -7.38 -7.09
CA THR A 139 11.80 -6.08 -6.80
C THR A 139 10.91 -4.99 -7.35
N PHE A 140 10.81 -3.87 -6.63
CA PHE A 140 9.95 -2.76 -7.00
C PHE A 140 10.77 -1.48 -7.11
N VAL A 141 10.48 -0.70 -8.14
CA VAL A 141 11.04 0.63 -8.35
C VAL A 141 9.93 1.67 -8.17
N TRP A 142 10.33 2.79 -7.61
CA TRP A 142 9.51 3.98 -7.42
C TRP A 142 9.85 4.99 -8.49
N ARG A 143 8.82 5.59 -9.08
CA ARG A 143 8.93 6.62 -10.12
C ARG A 143 7.99 7.77 -9.79
N LEU A 144 8.38 8.98 -10.16
CA LEU A 144 7.43 10.10 -10.19
C LEU A 144 6.29 9.75 -11.14
N ASN A 145 5.07 9.98 -10.69
CA ASN A 145 3.92 9.91 -11.58
C ASN A 145 3.90 11.18 -12.44
N ASN A 146 3.66 11.04 -13.75
CA ASN A 146 3.33 12.16 -14.62
C ASN A 146 1.87 12.00 -15.04
N PRO A 147 0.91 12.33 -14.16
CA PRO A 147 -0.49 12.24 -14.54
C PRO A 147 -0.74 13.23 -15.67
N LYS A 148 -1.32 12.74 -16.77
CA LYS A 148 -1.85 13.62 -17.81
C LYS A 148 -2.89 14.52 -17.15
N GLN A 149 -2.63 15.82 -17.13
CA GLN A 149 -3.64 16.77 -16.69
C GLN A 149 -4.81 16.68 -17.67
N SER A 150 -5.99 16.47 -17.12
CA SER A 150 -7.21 16.34 -17.91
C SER A 150 -7.63 17.69 -18.46
N ASN A 151 -8.08 17.74 -19.71
CA ASN A 151 -8.72 18.93 -20.34
C ASN A 151 -10.15 19.15 -19.80
N LEU A 152 -10.37 18.93 -18.50
CA LEU A 152 -11.67 19.14 -17.83
C LEU A 152 -11.81 20.61 -17.45
N SER A 153 -13.05 21.13 -17.43
CA SER A 153 -13.32 22.58 -17.46
C SER A 153 -12.92 23.33 -16.19
N THR A 154 -12.56 22.61 -15.13
CA THR A 154 -12.02 23.15 -13.89
C THR A 154 -10.95 22.22 -13.31
N PRO A 155 -9.69 22.66 -13.14
CA PRO A 155 -8.83 22.01 -12.17
C PRO A 155 -9.03 22.68 -10.81
N SER A 156 -9.66 21.98 -9.86
CA SER A 156 -9.52 22.29 -8.42
C SER A 156 -8.22 21.74 -7.84
N TRP A 157 -7.46 20.95 -8.61
CA TRP A 157 -6.24 20.26 -8.21
C TRP A 157 -5.19 20.28 -9.32
N ASP A 158 -3.99 20.72 -8.98
CA ASP A 158 -2.85 20.80 -9.89
C ASP A 158 -1.65 20.02 -9.31
N TYR A 159 -0.92 19.31 -10.18
CA TYR A 159 0.11 18.35 -9.74
C TYR A 159 1.34 19.02 -9.11
N PRO A 160 1.94 20.08 -9.72
CA PRO A 160 3.01 20.85 -9.09
C PRO A 160 2.58 21.51 -7.78
N SER A 161 1.44 22.21 -7.76
CA SER A 161 0.97 22.91 -6.54
C SER A 161 0.70 21.96 -5.38
N HIS A 162 0.25 20.74 -5.67
CA HIS A 162 0.06 19.70 -4.66
C HIS A 162 1.39 19.21 -4.05
N TRP A 163 2.44 19.07 -4.87
CA TRP A 163 3.79 18.82 -4.35
C TRP A 163 4.30 19.97 -3.49
N ASP A 164 4.10 21.20 -3.95
CA ASP A 164 4.59 22.38 -3.24
C ASP A 164 3.89 22.53 -1.87
N SER A 165 2.60 22.22 -1.79
CA SER A 165 1.84 22.18 -0.54
C SER A 165 2.36 21.12 0.46
N LEU A 166 2.83 19.98 -0.03
CA LEU A 166 3.42 18.92 0.80
C LEU A 166 4.84 19.27 1.29
N ILE A 167 5.61 19.95 0.45
CA ILE A 167 7.00 20.34 0.70
C ILE A 167 7.08 21.57 1.60
N SER A 168 6.18 22.54 1.41
CA SER A 168 6.08 23.73 2.27
C SER A 168 5.61 23.35 3.69
N GLY A 169 4.88 22.24 3.81
CA GLY A 169 4.26 21.82 5.07
C GLY A 169 3.07 22.71 5.48
N GLU A 170 2.61 23.59 4.60
CA GLU A 170 1.44 24.46 4.83
C GLU A 170 0.18 23.64 5.12
N LYS A 171 -0.03 22.58 4.34
CA LYS A 171 -1.13 21.63 4.52
C LYS A 171 -0.63 20.32 5.09
N THR A 172 -1.40 19.73 5.99
CA THR A 172 -1.11 18.39 6.47
C THR A 172 -1.28 17.37 5.34
N PRO A 173 -0.51 16.26 5.30
CA PRO A 173 -0.67 15.23 4.27
C PRO A 173 -2.07 14.59 4.21
N GLY A 174 -2.83 14.67 5.31
CA GLY A 174 -4.21 14.21 5.34
C GLY A 174 -5.17 15.16 4.59
N GLN A 175 -4.98 16.47 4.73
CA GLN A 175 -5.77 17.48 4.00
C GLN A 175 -5.51 17.39 2.49
N THR A 176 -4.25 17.33 2.08
CA THR A 176 -3.91 17.18 0.66
C THR A 176 -4.47 15.88 0.07
N TYR A 177 -4.43 14.78 0.82
CA TYR A 177 -5.08 13.53 0.39
C TYR A 177 -6.60 13.67 0.21
N TYR A 178 -7.27 14.39 1.12
CA TYR A 178 -8.71 14.63 1.02
C TYR A 178 -9.05 15.48 -0.21
N GLU A 179 -8.33 16.57 -0.45
CA GLU A 179 -8.48 17.44 -1.63
C GLU A 179 -8.28 16.63 -2.93
N TYR A 180 -7.22 15.83 -2.99
CA TYR A 180 -6.97 14.93 -4.12
C TYR A 180 -8.14 13.94 -4.35
N LYS A 181 -8.69 13.37 -3.27
CA LYS A 181 -9.81 12.42 -3.36
C LYS A 181 -11.10 13.10 -3.82
N GLN A 182 -11.40 14.29 -3.33
CA GLN A 182 -12.58 15.05 -3.76
C GLN A 182 -12.49 15.40 -5.24
N ASN A 183 -11.35 15.92 -5.68
CA ASN A 183 -11.14 16.24 -7.08
C ASN A 183 -11.23 15.00 -7.99
N GLN A 184 -10.76 13.82 -7.55
CA GLN A 184 -10.94 12.56 -8.29
C GLN A 184 -12.42 12.14 -8.41
N LEU A 185 -13.26 12.46 -7.42
CA LEU A 185 -14.69 12.20 -7.48
C LEU A 185 -15.38 13.17 -8.44
N GLU A 186 -15.11 14.47 -8.30
CA GLU A 186 -15.62 15.54 -9.17
C GLU A 186 -15.29 15.25 -10.65
N ARG A 187 -14.02 14.89 -10.94
CA ARG A 187 -13.61 14.53 -12.30
C ARG A 187 -14.37 13.34 -12.85
N ARG A 188 -14.59 12.30 -12.03
CA ARG A 188 -15.36 11.13 -12.46
C ARG A 188 -16.82 11.50 -12.76
N GLU A 189 -17.38 12.47 -12.06
CA GLU A 189 -18.74 12.97 -12.30
C GLU A 189 -18.81 13.81 -13.57
N GLU A 190 -17.86 14.73 -13.79
CA GLU A 190 -17.79 15.53 -15.02
C GLU A 190 -17.53 14.65 -16.26
N GLU A 191 -16.66 13.64 -16.16
CA GLU A 191 -16.44 12.67 -17.23
C GLU A 191 -17.70 11.88 -17.57
N LYS A 192 -18.51 11.51 -16.56
CA LYS A 192 -19.80 10.87 -16.79
C LYS A 192 -20.77 11.81 -17.49
N GLN A 193 -20.85 13.06 -17.04
CA GLN A 193 -21.73 14.06 -17.64
C GLN A 193 -21.36 14.33 -19.10
N ARG A 194 -20.08 14.55 -19.38
CA ARG A 194 -19.57 14.73 -20.75
C ARG A 194 -19.81 13.50 -21.62
N ALA A 195 -19.71 12.30 -21.06
CA ALA A 195 -20.02 11.07 -21.79
C ALA A 195 -21.51 10.97 -22.15
N LEU A 196 -22.40 11.52 -21.33
CA LEU A 196 -23.83 11.67 -21.66
C LEU A 196 -24.04 12.74 -22.73
N ASP A 197 -23.45 13.92 -22.55
CA ASP A 197 -23.62 15.06 -23.46
C ASP A 197 -23.06 14.77 -24.87
N SER A 198 -21.96 14.03 -24.95
CA SER A 198 -21.37 13.56 -26.21
C SER A 198 -22.14 12.41 -26.88
N GLY A 199 -23.21 11.91 -26.26
CA GLY A 199 -23.99 10.77 -26.75
C GLY A 199 -23.26 9.43 -26.69
N LYS A 200 -22.02 9.37 -26.17
CA LYS A 200 -21.29 8.13 -25.95
C LYS A 200 -22.03 7.21 -24.96
N VAL A 201 -22.72 7.81 -24.01
CA VAL A 201 -23.64 7.13 -23.09
C VAL A 201 -25.03 7.70 -23.34
N LEU A 202 -25.96 6.86 -23.80
CA LEU A 202 -27.31 7.32 -24.18
C LEU A 202 -28.25 7.52 -23.00
N ARG A 203 -28.01 6.84 -21.87
CA ARG A 203 -28.88 6.86 -20.68
C ARG A 203 -28.08 6.71 -19.40
N THR A 204 -28.48 7.41 -18.36
CA THR A 204 -27.96 7.20 -17.00
C THR A 204 -28.50 5.92 -16.38
N GLU A 205 -27.85 5.41 -15.33
CA GLU A 205 -28.31 4.21 -14.63
C GLU A 205 -29.73 4.34 -14.06
N ARG A 206 -30.10 5.53 -13.59
CA ARG A 206 -31.45 5.85 -13.13
C ARG A 206 -32.46 5.81 -14.29
N GLN A 207 -32.13 6.42 -15.43
CA GLN A 207 -32.96 6.39 -16.63
C GLN A 207 -33.14 4.97 -17.19
N ILE A 208 -32.13 4.10 -17.07
CA ILE A 208 -32.26 2.68 -17.46
C ILE A 208 -33.27 1.96 -16.56
N TRP A 209 -33.37 2.35 -15.30
CA TRP A 209 -34.27 1.74 -14.33
C TRP A 209 -35.74 2.18 -14.52
N GLU A 210 -35.93 3.44 -14.87
CA GLU A 210 -37.23 4.06 -15.18
C GLU A 210 -37.70 3.77 -16.62
N TRP A 211 -36.95 2.96 -17.39
CA TRP A 211 -37.28 2.67 -18.79
C TRP A 211 -38.44 1.67 -18.90
N ASP A 212 -39.64 2.19 -19.18
CA ASP A 212 -40.81 1.37 -19.51
C ASP A 212 -40.56 0.53 -20.77
N GLY A 213 -40.81 -0.78 -20.67
CA GLY A 213 -40.53 -1.75 -21.72
C GLY A 213 -39.09 -2.29 -21.74
N ARG A 214 -38.32 -2.13 -20.66
CA ARG A 214 -36.99 -2.75 -20.52
C ARG A 214 -37.06 -4.25 -20.83
N LYS A 215 -36.18 -4.73 -21.72
CA LYS A 215 -36.06 -6.16 -22.01
C LYS A 215 -35.70 -6.94 -20.74
N ASP A 216 -36.55 -7.88 -20.36
CA ASP A 216 -36.32 -8.77 -19.23
C ASP A 216 -34.94 -9.45 -19.36
N GLY A 217 -34.14 -9.35 -18.30
CA GLY A 217 -32.78 -9.89 -18.23
C GLY A 217 -31.63 -8.88 -18.40
N LEU A 218 -31.91 -7.62 -18.76
CA LEU A 218 -30.86 -6.59 -18.82
C LEU A 218 -30.51 -6.06 -17.42
N THR A 219 -29.56 -6.72 -16.74
CA THR A 219 -29.17 -6.34 -15.37
C THR A 219 -28.33 -5.05 -15.34
N THR A 220 -28.79 -4.04 -14.59
CA THR A 220 -28.01 -2.82 -14.33
C THR A 220 -26.86 -3.10 -13.36
N ASN A 221 -25.90 -2.17 -13.22
CA ASN A 221 -24.83 -2.34 -12.23
C ASN A 221 -25.41 -2.26 -10.81
N MET A 222 -26.44 -1.46 -10.61
CA MET A 222 -27.18 -1.33 -9.35
C MET A 222 -27.89 -2.63 -8.97
N GLU A 223 -28.58 -3.29 -9.91
CA GLU A 223 -29.19 -4.60 -9.68
C GLU A 223 -28.14 -5.66 -9.34
N ARG A 224 -27.00 -5.66 -10.05
CA ARG A 224 -25.87 -6.54 -9.72
C ARG A 224 -25.31 -6.26 -8.34
N SER A 225 -25.19 -4.99 -7.95
CA SER A 225 -24.75 -4.57 -6.62
C SER A 225 -25.72 -5.06 -5.54
N HIS A 226 -27.02 -4.88 -5.73
CA HIS A 226 -28.07 -5.37 -4.82
C HIS A 226 -28.09 -6.90 -4.73
N LEU A 227 -27.96 -7.60 -5.85
CA LEU A 227 -27.84 -9.07 -5.87
C LEU A 227 -26.60 -9.54 -5.10
N ASN A 228 -25.46 -8.88 -5.29
CA ASN A 228 -24.23 -9.19 -4.55
C ASN A 228 -24.37 -8.91 -3.05
N LYS A 229 -25.00 -7.80 -2.66
CA LYS A 229 -25.31 -7.48 -1.26
C LYS A 229 -26.22 -8.55 -0.64
N ARG A 230 -27.32 -8.89 -1.32
CA ARG A 230 -28.27 -9.92 -0.86
C ARG A 230 -27.61 -11.30 -0.74
N ARG A 231 -26.73 -11.66 -1.68
CA ARG A 231 -25.92 -12.90 -1.62
C ARG A 231 -24.95 -12.86 -0.43
N ARG A 232 -24.25 -11.75 -0.22
CA ARG A 232 -23.32 -11.56 0.89
C ARG A 232 -24.02 -11.70 2.25
N GLU A 233 -25.23 -11.18 2.39
CA GLU A 233 -26.00 -11.27 3.64
C GLU A 233 -26.60 -12.67 3.87
N LYS A 234 -27.10 -13.33 2.82
CA LYS A 234 -27.70 -14.67 2.94
C LYS A 234 -26.69 -15.81 3.03
N ARG A 235 -25.45 -15.60 2.59
CA ARG A 235 -24.40 -16.63 2.56
C ARG A 235 -24.02 -17.15 3.95
N PRO A 236 -23.76 -16.30 4.97
CA PRO A 236 -23.51 -16.78 6.34
C PRO A 236 -24.64 -17.61 6.92
N LEU A 237 -25.90 -17.23 6.65
CA LEU A 237 -27.08 -17.99 7.12
C LEU A 237 -27.19 -19.35 6.43
N LYS A 238 -26.87 -19.42 5.13
CA LYS A 238 -26.85 -20.68 4.37
C LYS A 238 -25.70 -21.58 4.83
N GLU A 239 -24.52 -21.02 5.05
CA GLU A 239 -23.36 -21.75 5.58
C GLU A 239 -23.64 -22.28 7.00
N ARG A 240 -24.27 -21.48 7.88
CA ARG A 240 -24.70 -21.94 9.21
C ARG A 240 -25.74 -23.05 9.17
N ARG A 241 -26.73 -22.96 8.28
CA ARG A 241 -27.71 -24.06 8.07
C ARG A 241 -27.05 -25.34 7.58
N ASN A 242 -26.11 -25.22 6.65
CA ASN A 242 -25.36 -26.36 6.12
C ASN A 242 -24.49 -27.01 7.21
N LEU A 243 -23.81 -26.21 8.04
CA LEU A 243 -23.03 -26.73 9.18
C LEU A 243 -23.91 -27.48 10.18
N LEU A 244 -25.05 -26.89 10.59
CA LEU A 244 -26.00 -27.55 11.50
C LEU A 244 -26.57 -28.85 10.90
N ALA A 245 -26.84 -28.87 9.59
CA ALA A 245 -27.29 -30.09 8.92
C ALA A 245 -26.20 -31.18 8.91
N TYR A 246 -24.94 -30.78 8.71
CA TYR A 246 -23.79 -31.68 8.75
C TYR A 246 -23.51 -32.22 10.16
N GLU A 247 -23.60 -31.37 11.19
CA GLU A 247 -23.48 -31.78 12.60
C GLU A 247 -24.58 -32.76 13.01
N ARG A 248 -25.83 -32.56 12.55
CA ARG A 248 -26.91 -33.53 12.76
C ARG A 248 -26.63 -34.86 12.08
N LEU A 249 -26.12 -34.84 10.84
CA LEU A 249 -25.81 -36.06 10.10
C LEU A 249 -24.68 -36.86 10.78
N ILE A 250 -23.66 -36.19 11.31
CA ILE A 250 -22.57 -36.82 12.06
C ILE A 250 -23.03 -37.28 13.45
N GLY A 251 -23.88 -36.50 14.13
CA GLY A 251 -24.39 -36.80 15.46
C GLY A 251 -25.35 -38.00 15.52
N VAL A 252 -26.00 -38.35 14.40
CA VAL A 252 -26.84 -39.55 14.29
C VAL A 252 -25.98 -40.81 14.15
N ASN A 253 -24.88 -40.76 13.39
CA ASN A 253 -24.00 -41.93 13.20
C ASN A 253 -23.11 -42.25 14.43
N GLY A 254 -22.93 -41.30 15.37
CA GLY A 254 -22.11 -41.52 16.57
C GLY A 254 -22.81 -42.18 17.75
N ASN A 255 -24.14 -42.27 17.73
CA ASN A 255 -24.93 -42.83 18.84
C ASN A 255 -25.40 -44.27 18.61
N GLU A 256 -25.42 -44.78 17.37
CA GLU A 256 -25.79 -46.17 17.10
C GLU A 256 -24.65 -47.15 17.42
N GLU A 257 -23.37 -46.77 17.28
CA GLU A 257 -22.23 -47.66 17.57
C GLU A 257 -21.97 -47.91 19.09
N ARG A 258 -22.67 -47.22 20.00
CA ARG A 258 -22.48 -47.41 21.45
C ARG A 258 -23.47 -48.33 22.13
N MET A 259 -24.55 -48.74 21.45
CA MET A 259 -25.58 -49.61 22.04
C MET A 259 -25.36 -51.10 21.72
N GLU A 260 -24.49 -51.46 20.78
CA GLU A 260 -24.25 -52.87 20.40
C GLU A 260 -23.13 -53.58 21.18
N LYS A 261 -22.51 -52.95 22.20
CA LYS A 261 -21.46 -53.59 23.03
C LYS A 261 -21.83 -53.85 24.48
N GLN A 262 -23.12 -53.84 24.83
CA GLN A 262 -23.61 -54.25 26.15
C GLN A 262 -24.68 -55.35 26.04
N VAL A 263 -24.42 -56.38 25.24
CA VAL A 263 -25.05 -57.69 25.44
C VAL A 263 -23.98 -58.73 25.15
N LEU A 264 -23.29 -59.16 26.21
CA LEU A 264 -22.76 -60.51 26.46
C LEU A 264 -22.16 -60.53 27.88
#